data_AF-A0A3C0AUN0-F1
#
_entry.id   AF-A0A3C0AUN0-F1
#
_cell.length_a   1.000
_cell.length_b   1.000
_cell.length_c   1.000
_cell.angle_alpha   90.00
_cell.angle_beta   90.00
_cell.angle_gamma   90.00
#
_symmetry.space_group_name_H-M   'P 1'
#
loop_
_entity.id
_entity.type
_entity.pdbx_description
1 polymer ?
#
loop_
_entity_poly.entity_id
_entity_poly.type
_entity_poly.pdbx_seq_one_letter_code
_entity_poly.pdbx_strand_id
1 'polypeptide(L)'
;MCYSNSFVHGRKSIASHLHSIVSSLFFQLVVAIFAGVAVGMIWPGFAAQVKFFGDAFIILIKMVIAPLILMVVVTGIAKMGDIKTVGRVGGKALLYFLGMSTFAIIFGLITGNLVQPGAGMHIDPSSLDASALSSKTDGATASVSFSQFLLGALPSSIFDALSQNNILQILVFSVFLGLAAVAVGPDKVRPVLDIMDAGLTLIFTIMRWIMRVAPLGAFGAMSYIIGKYGIGTLGQYAKLIAACYGAGIAFAGILFLVAHIAAGVPLASFIAYARSEFGTALGTASTEAVMPQIIEKLIKSGCPRGIAGLVVPTGYSFNLDGAAIYLSVSFLFLSQAFNAHLNLEQ
;
A
#
# COMPACT_ATOMS: atom_id res chain seq x y z
N MET A 1 -42.99 -23.45 -2.52
CA MET A 1 -43.35 -24.02 -3.84
C MET A 1 -42.18 -23.84 -4.79
N CYS A 2 -41.68 -24.98 -5.29
CA CYS A 2 -40.72 -25.19 -6.38
C CYS A 2 -39.35 -24.47 -6.36
N TYR A 3 -38.39 -25.14 -5.69
CA TYR A 3 -37.05 -25.33 -6.24
C TYR A 3 -37.14 -26.22 -7.49
N SER A 4 -36.56 -25.80 -8.62
CA SER A 4 -36.26 -26.69 -9.74
C SER A 4 -34.83 -26.43 -10.20
N ASN A 5 -34.00 -27.44 -10.01
CA ASN A 5 -32.69 -27.59 -10.63
C ASN A 5 -32.77 -27.42 -12.15
N SER A 6 -31.86 -26.63 -12.70
CA SER A 6 -31.31 -26.90 -14.03
C SER A 6 -29.82 -26.55 -14.01
N PHE A 7 -29.02 -27.55 -13.63
CA PHE A 7 -27.59 -27.60 -13.91
C PHE A 7 -27.42 -27.69 -15.44
N VAL A 8 -27.30 -26.54 -16.11
CA VAL A 8 -26.81 -26.49 -17.49
C VAL A 8 -25.31 -26.25 -17.41
N HIS A 9 -24.53 -27.32 -17.57
CA HIS A 9 -23.11 -27.25 -17.89
C HIS A 9 -22.94 -26.59 -19.28
N GLY A 10 -22.98 -25.26 -19.31
CA GLY A 10 -22.62 -24.49 -20.50
C GLY A 10 -21.12 -24.64 -20.74
N ARG A 11 -20.73 -25.43 -21.73
CA ARG A 11 -19.37 -25.54 -22.25
C ARG A 11 -18.99 -24.19 -22.86
N LYS A 12 -18.53 -23.24 -22.04
CA LYS A 12 -18.06 -21.92 -22.46
C LYS A 12 -16.98 -22.10 -23.54
N SER A 13 -17.25 -21.62 -24.76
CA SER A 13 -16.32 -21.68 -25.90
C SER A 13 -14.93 -21.14 -25.52
N ILE A 14 -13.86 -21.73 -26.06
CA ILE A 14 -12.46 -21.28 -25.83
C ILE A 14 -12.31 -19.78 -26.14
N ALA A 15 -13.02 -19.26 -27.14
CA ALA A 15 -13.05 -17.83 -27.48
C ALA A 15 -13.68 -16.96 -26.36
N SER A 16 -14.70 -17.45 -25.66
CA SER A 16 -15.33 -16.75 -24.53
C SER A 16 -14.44 -16.72 -23.28
N HIS A 17 -13.65 -17.79 -23.06
CA HIS A 17 -12.62 -17.81 -22.02
C HIS A 17 -11.45 -16.88 -22.35
N LEU A 18 -10.96 -16.89 -23.59
CA LEU A 18 -9.92 -15.96 -24.05
C LEU A 18 -10.36 -14.50 -23.93
N HIS A 19 -11.60 -14.17 -24.32
CA HIS A 19 -12.13 -12.81 -24.16
C HIS A 19 -12.27 -12.40 -22.68
N SER A 20 -12.66 -13.33 -21.80
CA SER A 20 -12.72 -13.08 -20.35
C SER A 20 -11.33 -12.93 -19.70
N ILE A 21 -10.29 -13.56 -20.27
CA ILE A 21 -8.91 -13.46 -19.79
C ILE A 21 -8.29 -12.14 -20.25
N VAL A 22 -8.44 -11.77 -21.53
CA VAL A 22 -7.91 -10.51 -22.10
C VAL A 22 -8.61 -9.28 -21.53
N SER A 23 -9.88 -9.39 -21.16
CA SER A 23 -10.62 -8.33 -20.46
C SER A 23 -10.34 -8.25 -18.96
N SER A 24 -9.56 -9.18 -18.40
CA SER A 24 -9.21 -9.14 -16.98
C SER A 24 -8.18 -8.04 -16.70
N LEU A 25 -8.48 -7.16 -15.74
CA LEU A 25 -7.55 -6.12 -15.28
C LEU A 25 -6.19 -6.71 -14.89
N PHE A 26 -6.16 -7.89 -14.26
CA PHE A 26 -4.92 -8.55 -13.88
C PHE A 26 -4.06 -8.88 -15.11
N PHE A 27 -4.65 -9.45 -16.15
CA PHE A 27 -3.92 -9.78 -17.37
C PHE A 27 -3.41 -8.52 -18.07
N GLN A 28 -4.24 -7.48 -18.17
CA GLN A 28 -3.85 -6.19 -18.74
C GLN A 28 -2.69 -5.55 -17.98
N LEU A 29 -2.70 -5.61 -16.65
CA LEU A 29 -1.60 -5.11 -15.81
C LEU A 29 -0.31 -5.89 -16.06
N VAL A 30 -0.38 -7.22 -16.10
CA VAL A 30 0.80 -8.05 -16.37
C VAL A 30 1.40 -7.72 -17.74
N VAL A 31 0.57 -7.66 -18.79
CA VAL A 31 1.01 -7.27 -20.14
C VAL A 31 1.60 -5.86 -20.14
N ALA A 32 0.95 -4.90 -19.48
CA ALA A 32 1.42 -3.52 -19.41
C ALA A 32 2.76 -3.38 -18.68
N ILE A 33 2.98 -4.12 -17.59
CA ILE A 33 4.25 -4.15 -16.85
C ILE A 33 5.36 -4.68 -17.76
N PHE A 34 5.16 -5.85 -18.38
CA PHE A 34 6.16 -6.43 -19.28
C PHE A 34 6.45 -5.55 -20.50
N ALA A 35 5.41 -4.94 -21.09
CA ALA A 35 5.56 -3.97 -22.17
C ALA A 35 6.35 -2.73 -21.70
N GLY A 36 6.10 -2.24 -20.49
CA GLY A 36 6.84 -1.13 -19.89
C GLY A 36 8.31 -1.46 -19.71
N VAL A 37 8.62 -2.65 -19.16
CA VAL A 37 10.00 -3.13 -19.05
C VAL A 37 10.68 -3.20 -20.41
N ALA A 38 10.01 -3.75 -21.43
CA ALA A 38 10.55 -3.82 -22.79
C ALA A 38 10.86 -2.43 -23.38
N VAL A 39 9.93 -1.47 -23.26
CA VAL A 39 10.14 -0.09 -23.73
C VAL A 39 11.27 0.60 -22.97
N GLY A 40 11.34 0.40 -21.65
CA GLY A 40 12.42 0.92 -20.81
C GLY A 40 13.80 0.40 -21.23
N MET A 41 13.90 -0.86 -21.65
CA MET A 41 15.15 -1.46 -22.13
C MET A 41 15.55 -0.96 -23.52
N ILE A 42 14.61 -0.95 -24.47
CA ILE A 42 14.90 -0.72 -25.89
C ILE A 42 14.99 0.77 -26.21
N TRP A 43 14.16 1.60 -25.57
CA TRP A 43 14.08 3.05 -25.82
C TRP A 43 14.13 3.88 -24.52
N PRO A 44 15.28 3.94 -23.81
CA PRO A 44 15.41 4.66 -22.55
C PRO A 44 15.03 6.16 -22.61
N GLY A 45 15.36 6.84 -23.72
CA GLY A 45 15.02 8.25 -23.91
C GLY A 45 13.50 8.50 -24.04
N PHE A 46 12.79 7.58 -24.71
CA PHE A 46 11.32 7.63 -24.81
C PHE A 46 10.65 7.20 -23.49
N ALA A 47 11.27 6.25 -22.78
CA ALA A 47 10.80 5.76 -21.49
C ALA A 47 10.67 6.88 -20.43
N ALA A 48 11.51 7.91 -20.51
CA ALA A 48 11.40 9.09 -19.65
C ALA A 48 10.10 9.89 -19.90
N GLN A 49 9.64 9.96 -21.15
CA GLN A 49 8.46 10.75 -21.54
C GLN A 49 7.15 10.06 -21.16
N VAL A 50 7.12 8.72 -21.19
CA VAL A 50 5.93 7.94 -20.82
C VAL A 50 5.70 7.86 -19.31
N LYS A 51 6.61 8.39 -18.47
CA LYS A 51 6.42 8.54 -17.03
C LYS A 51 5.11 9.26 -16.69
N PHE A 52 4.69 10.21 -17.54
CA PHE A 52 3.45 10.95 -17.37
C PHE A 52 2.24 10.04 -17.13
N PHE A 53 2.15 8.87 -17.77
CA PHE A 53 1.03 7.94 -17.53
C PHE A 53 1.02 7.40 -16.10
N GLY A 54 2.19 7.07 -15.56
CA GLY A 54 2.33 6.63 -14.17
C GLY A 54 1.96 7.75 -13.19
N ASP A 55 2.48 8.95 -13.42
CA ASP A 55 2.22 10.11 -12.54
C ASP A 55 0.74 10.53 -12.58
N ALA A 56 0.15 10.60 -13.77
CA ALA A 56 -1.27 10.90 -13.95
C ALA A 56 -2.14 9.87 -13.23
N PHE A 57 -1.81 8.57 -13.31
CA PHE A 57 -2.55 7.54 -12.60
C PHE A 57 -2.48 7.72 -11.07
N ILE A 58 -1.30 7.99 -10.52
CA ILE A 58 -1.14 8.24 -9.08
C ILE A 58 -1.92 9.50 -8.66
N ILE A 59 -1.89 10.57 -9.45
CA ILE A 59 -2.66 11.80 -9.18
C ILE A 59 -4.17 11.51 -9.13
N LEU A 60 -4.68 10.71 -10.08
CA LEU A 60 -6.10 10.30 -10.08
C LEU A 60 -6.48 9.51 -8.83
N ILE A 61 -5.62 8.61 -8.34
CA ILE A 61 -5.88 7.88 -7.09
C ILE A 61 -5.80 8.85 -5.89
N LYS A 62 -4.79 9.71 -5.82
CA LYS A 62 -4.66 10.69 -4.72
C LYS A 62 -5.89 11.60 -4.60
N MET A 63 -6.45 12.02 -5.72
CA MET A 63 -7.68 12.84 -5.78
C MET A 63 -8.85 12.25 -4.97
N VAL A 64 -8.95 10.92 -4.88
CA VAL A 64 -10.10 10.24 -4.27
C VAL A 64 -9.80 9.63 -2.90
N ILE A 65 -8.54 9.43 -2.52
CA ILE A 65 -8.16 8.80 -1.25
C ILE A 65 -8.59 9.65 -0.04
N ALA A 66 -8.25 10.94 -0.03
CA ALA A 66 -8.55 11.82 1.10
C ALA A 66 -10.06 11.86 1.47
N PRO A 67 -10.98 12.18 0.54
CA PRO A 67 -12.40 12.17 0.84
C PRO A 67 -12.94 10.75 1.12
N LEU A 68 -12.36 9.72 0.52
CA LEU A 68 -12.73 8.33 0.80
C LEU A 68 -12.46 7.97 2.25
N ILE A 69 -11.24 8.18 2.74
CA ILE A 69 -10.85 7.84 4.11
C ILE A 69 -11.78 8.54 5.11
N LEU A 70 -12.02 9.84 4.89
CA LEU A 70 -12.92 10.62 5.74
C LEU A 70 -14.30 9.97 5.85
N MET A 71 -14.94 9.71 4.71
CA MET A 71 -16.29 9.15 4.71
C MET A 71 -16.34 7.69 5.19
N VAL A 72 -15.36 6.87 4.80
CA VAL A 72 -15.32 5.45 5.18
C VAL A 72 -15.12 5.29 6.69
N VAL A 73 -14.18 6.04 7.28
CA VAL A 73 -13.88 5.94 8.71
C VAL A 73 -15.05 6.49 9.53
N VAL A 74 -15.58 7.67 9.18
CA VAL A 74 -16.68 8.30 9.94
C VAL A 74 -17.94 7.44 9.89
N THR A 75 -18.40 7.05 8.70
CA THR A 75 -19.59 6.18 8.57
C THR A 75 -19.36 4.79 9.15
N GLY A 76 -18.12 4.30 9.07
CA GLY A 76 -17.72 3.03 9.65
C GLY A 76 -17.85 2.99 11.18
N ILE A 77 -17.30 4.00 11.85
CA ILE A 77 -17.37 4.16 13.31
C ILE A 77 -18.82 4.41 13.74
N ALA A 78 -19.54 5.30 13.05
CA ALA A 78 -20.95 5.59 13.37
C ALA A 78 -21.83 4.34 13.31
N LYS A 79 -21.61 3.45 12.32
CA LYS A 79 -22.34 2.18 12.17
C LYS A 79 -21.99 1.12 13.22
N MET A 80 -20.81 1.21 13.84
CA MET A 80 -20.48 0.34 14.97
C MET A 80 -21.31 0.68 16.22
N GLY A 81 -21.76 1.93 16.35
CA GLY A 81 -22.71 2.39 17.38
C GLY A 81 -22.19 2.39 18.83
N ASP A 82 -21.06 1.74 19.11
CA ASP A 82 -20.48 1.61 20.44
C ASP A 82 -18.99 2.01 20.46
N ILE A 83 -18.69 3.06 21.23
CA ILE A 83 -17.34 3.59 21.44
C ILE A 83 -16.41 2.51 22.02
N LYS A 84 -16.89 1.64 22.90
CA LYS A 84 -16.06 0.56 23.49
C LYS A 84 -15.62 -0.43 22.42
N THR A 85 -16.53 -0.79 21.51
CA THR A 85 -16.23 -1.65 20.38
C THR A 85 -15.22 -1.01 19.43
N VAL A 86 -15.38 0.28 19.12
CA VAL A 86 -14.42 1.04 18.28
C VAL A 86 -13.02 1.04 18.91
N GLY A 87 -12.92 1.37 20.20
CA GLY A 87 -11.64 1.36 20.93
C GLY A 87 -11.00 -0.02 20.98
N ARG A 88 -11.79 -1.08 21.18
CA ARG A 88 -11.31 -2.47 21.18
C ARG A 88 -10.78 -2.90 19.81
N VAL A 89 -11.46 -2.54 18.71
CA VAL A 89 -11.02 -2.89 17.35
C VAL A 89 -9.77 -2.08 16.98
N GLY A 90 -9.79 -0.76 17.20
CA GLY A 90 -8.65 0.11 16.92
C GLY A 90 -7.40 -0.25 17.74
N GLY A 91 -7.56 -0.51 19.04
CA GLY A 91 -6.47 -0.92 19.91
C GLY A 91 -5.86 -2.27 19.52
N LYS A 92 -6.70 -3.26 19.16
CA LYS A 92 -6.21 -4.54 18.62
C LYS A 92 -5.45 -4.36 17.31
N ALA A 93 -5.96 -3.50 16.41
CA ALA A 93 -5.30 -3.22 15.14
C ALA A 93 -3.94 -2.55 15.35
N LEU A 94 -3.86 -1.51 16.17
CA LEU A 94 -2.59 -0.82 16.47
C LEU A 94 -1.57 -1.75 17.13
N LEU A 95 -1.99 -2.56 18.11
CA LEU A 95 -1.09 -3.52 18.76
C LEU A 95 -0.57 -4.56 17.76
N TYR A 96 -1.44 -5.06 16.87
CA TYR A 96 -1.04 -5.94 15.79
C TYR A 96 -0.04 -5.25 14.85
N PHE A 97 -0.32 -4.03 14.39
CA PHE A 97 0.56 -3.30 13.46
C PHE A 97 1.92 -3.00 14.05
N LEU A 98 1.96 -2.47 15.27
CA LEU A 98 3.22 -2.22 15.99
C LEU A 98 4.02 -3.52 16.16
N GLY A 99 3.37 -4.61 16.59
CA GLY A 99 4.02 -5.90 16.74
C GLY A 99 4.58 -6.45 15.43
N MET A 100 3.80 -6.39 14.35
CA MET A 100 4.22 -6.89 13.04
C MET A 100 5.32 -6.04 12.42
N SER A 101 5.23 -4.72 12.51
CA SER A 101 6.28 -3.82 12.00
C SER A 101 7.57 -3.94 12.80
N THR A 102 7.52 -4.09 14.13
CA THR A 102 8.72 -4.42 14.93
C THR A 102 9.32 -5.75 14.50
N PHE A 103 8.50 -6.78 14.28
CA PHE A 103 8.96 -8.07 13.77
C PHE A 103 9.57 -7.93 12.36
N ALA A 104 8.99 -7.10 11.49
CA ALA A 104 9.49 -6.83 10.14
C ALA A 104 10.88 -6.19 10.16
N ILE A 105 11.13 -5.24 11.07
CA ILE A 105 12.45 -4.63 11.29
C ILE A 105 13.46 -5.71 11.69
N ILE A 106 13.15 -6.50 12.72
CA ILE A 106 14.03 -7.58 13.20
C ILE A 106 14.31 -8.57 12.08
N PHE A 107 13.29 -8.98 11.33
CA PHE A 107 13.41 -9.89 10.21
C PHE A 107 14.30 -9.33 9.08
N GLY A 108 14.16 -8.04 8.78
CA GLY A 108 15.04 -7.34 7.83
C GLY A 108 16.48 -7.27 8.32
N LEU A 109 16.72 -6.99 9.60
CA LEU A 109 18.05 -6.97 10.19
C LEU A 109 18.72 -8.36 10.16
N ILE A 110 17.97 -9.42 10.49
CA ILE A 110 18.44 -10.81 10.38
C ILE A 110 18.82 -11.11 8.94
N THR A 111 17.95 -10.76 7.98
CA THR A 111 18.21 -10.97 6.55
C THR A 111 19.49 -10.25 6.10
N GLY A 112 19.65 -8.96 6.44
CA GLY A 112 20.81 -8.17 6.04
C GLY A 112 22.13 -8.69 6.62
N ASN A 113 22.11 -9.22 7.85
CA ASN A 113 23.27 -9.84 8.48
C ASN A 113 23.62 -11.22 7.88
N LEU A 114 22.62 -12.01 7.48
CA LEU A 114 22.84 -13.33 6.87
C LEU A 114 23.27 -13.23 5.41
N VAL A 115 22.60 -12.39 4.62
CA VAL A 115 22.87 -12.26 3.18
C VAL A 115 24.10 -11.39 2.93
N GLN A 116 24.34 -10.39 3.79
CA GLN A 116 25.42 -9.42 3.67
C GLN A 116 25.47 -8.75 2.28
N PRO A 117 24.39 -8.06 1.86
CA PRO A 117 24.27 -7.56 0.49
C PRO A 117 25.30 -6.50 0.12
N GLY A 118 25.90 -5.79 1.08
CA GLY A 118 26.90 -4.73 0.83
C GLY A 118 28.35 -5.16 1.04
N ALA A 119 28.59 -6.39 1.48
CA ALA A 119 29.94 -6.87 1.75
C ALA A 119 30.80 -6.92 0.48
N GLY A 120 32.05 -6.46 0.58
CA GLY A 120 33.02 -6.47 -0.51
C GLY A 120 32.98 -5.26 -1.45
N MET A 121 32.09 -4.29 -1.22
CA MET A 121 32.05 -3.06 -2.03
C MET A 121 33.16 -2.07 -1.66
N HIS A 122 33.56 -2.02 -0.39
CA HIS A 122 34.62 -1.16 0.14
C HIS A 122 34.59 0.29 -0.40
N ILE A 123 33.42 0.92 -0.37
CA ILE A 123 33.23 2.29 -0.87
C ILE A 123 33.94 3.25 0.07
N ASP A 124 34.77 4.13 -0.49
CA ASP A 124 35.39 5.23 0.24
C ASP A 124 34.38 6.39 0.40
N PRO A 125 33.95 6.75 1.63
CA PRO A 125 33.03 7.87 1.85
C PRO A 125 33.56 9.21 1.31
N SER A 126 34.89 9.39 1.24
CA SER A 126 35.50 10.63 0.75
C SER A 126 35.37 10.82 -0.77
N SER A 127 35.06 9.74 -1.50
CA SER A 127 34.79 9.76 -2.94
C SER A 127 33.36 10.19 -3.30
N LEU A 128 32.50 10.40 -2.29
CA LEU A 128 31.08 10.72 -2.49
C LEU A 128 30.81 12.21 -2.35
N ASP A 129 29.95 12.71 -3.23
CA ASP A 129 29.50 14.10 -3.20
C ASP A 129 28.40 14.31 -2.14
N ALA A 130 28.80 14.89 -1.01
CA ALA A 130 27.89 15.22 0.09
C ALA A 130 26.85 16.30 -0.27
N SER A 131 27.04 17.06 -1.36
CA SER A 131 26.07 18.07 -1.81
C SER A 131 24.79 17.44 -2.34
N ALA A 132 24.87 16.22 -2.88
CA ALA A 132 23.70 15.44 -3.26
C ALA A 132 22.87 15.04 -2.03
N LEU A 133 23.51 14.78 -0.89
CA LEU A 133 22.83 14.43 0.36
C LEU A 133 22.08 15.64 0.95
N SER A 134 22.70 16.82 0.99
CA SER A 134 22.06 18.04 1.50
C SER A 134 20.79 18.42 0.73
N SER A 135 20.77 18.14 -0.59
CA SER A 135 19.58 18.36 -1.44
C SER A 135 18.42 17.38 -1.18
N LYS A 136 18.67 16.30 -0.44
CA LYS A 136 17.68 15.24 -0.14
C LYS A 136 17.24 15.23 1.30
N THR A 137 18.07 15.74 2.21
CA THR A 137 17.75 15.81 3.63
C THR A 137 17.19 17.17 4.03
N ASP A 138 17.28 18.22 3.18
CA ASP A 138 16.89 19.60 3.52
C ASP A 138 17.49 20.07 4.87
N GLY A 139 18.68 19.56 5.23
CA GLY A 139 19.31 19.83 6.52
C GLY A 139 18.64 19.17 7.73
N ALA A 140 17.66 18.27 7.53
CA ALA A 140 17.01 17.52 8.59
C ALA A 140 18.02 16.64 9.33
N THR A 141 18.11 16.85 10.65
CA THR A 141 18.85 15.98 11.56
C THR A 141 18.02 14.73 11.87
N ALA A 142 18.69 13.60 12.10
CA ALA A 142 18.09 12.26 12.28
C ALA A 142 17.29 12.08 13.59
N SER A 143 16.68 13.13 14.13
CA SER A 143 15.94 13.10 15.39
C SER A 143 14.54 13.67 15.24
N VAL A 144 13.64 12.92 14.61
CA VAL A 144 12.21 13.17 14.79
C VAL A 144 11.86 12.67 16.19
N SER A 145 11.71 13.60 17.14
CA SER A 145 11.20 13.27 18.48
C SER A 145 9.81 12.64 18.36
N PHE A 146 9.52 11.64 19.20
CA PHE A 146 8.18 11.06 19.29
C PHE A 146 7.09 12.11 19.55
N SER A 147 7.42 13.16 20.33
CA SER A 147 6.51 14.28 20.56
C SER A 147 6.20 15.06 19.28
N GLN A 148 7.18 15.28 18.42
CA GLN A 148 7.01 15.96 17.13
C GLN A 148 6.19 15.11 16.16
N PHE A 149 6.41 13.80 16.15
CA PHE A 149 5.57 12.87 15.39
C PHE A 149 4.10 12.93 15.83
N LEU A 150 3.85 12.89 17.15
CA LEU A 150 2.48 12.93 17.69
C LEU A 150 1.78 14.25 17.41
N LEU A 151 2.49 15.38 17.55
CA LEU A 151 1.97 16.69 17.18
C LEU A 151 1.70 16.81 15.68
N GLY A 152 2.58 16.26 14.84
CA GLY A 152 2.41 16.24 13.38
C GLY A 152 1.25 15.36 12.91
N ALA A 153 0.81 14.39 13.71
CA ALA A 153 -0.36 13.57 13.44
C ALA A 153 -1.69 14.33 13.65
N LEU A 154 -1.68 15.43 14.39
CA LEU A 154 -2.86 16.27 14.62
C LEU A 154 -2.98 17.31 13.49
N PRO A 155 -4.10 17.39 12.76
CA PRO A 155 -4.32 18.47 11.80
C PRO A 155 -4.52 19.80 12.52
N SER A 156 -3.83 20.85 12.06
CA SER A 156 -4.16 22.24 12.42
C SER A 156 -5.50 22.67 11.82
N SER A 157 -5.83 22.14 10.63
CA SER A 157 -7.09 22.34 9.92
C SER A 157 -7.42 21.10 9.09
N ILE A 158 -8.68 20.67 9.12
CA ILE A 158 -9.13 19.54 8.28
C ILE A 158 -9.02 19.86 6.78
N PHE A 159 -9.26 21.12 6.39
CA PHE A 159 -9.18 21.52 4.98
C PHE A 159 -7.75 21.49 4.46
N ASP A 160 -6.78 21.80 5.32
CA ASP A 160 -5.36 21.70 4.99
C ASP A 160 -4.93 20.23 4.87
N ALA A 161 -5.32 19.39 5.84
CA ALA A 161 -5.04 17.96 5.76
C ALA A 161 -5.62 17.30 4.51
N LEU A 162 -6.85 17.68 4.11
CA LEU A 162 -7.50 17.21 2.89
C LEU A 162 -6.80 17.73 1.62
N SER A 163 -6.38 18.99 1.58
CA SER A 163 -5.72 19.57 0.40
C SER A 163 -4.32 18.97 0.17
N GLN A 164 -3.58 18.73 1.25
CA GLN A 164 -2.24 18.14 1.22
C GLN A 164 -2.25 16.61 1.12
N ASN A 165 -3.43 15.98 1.15
CA ASN A 165 -3.58 14.51 1.22
C ASN A 165 -2.79 13.89 2.39
N ASN A 166 -2.78 14.55 3.55
CA ASN A 166 -2.14 14.01 4.75
C ASN A 166 -3.04 12.92 5.37
N ILE A 167 -2.82 11.68 4.92
CA ILE A 167 -3.64 10.52 5.29
C ILE A 167 -3.76 10.32 6.80
N LEU A 168 -2.64 10.47 7.53
CA LEU A 168 -2.64 10.27 8.98
C LEU A 168 -3.49 11.31 9.70
N GLN A 169 -3.35 12.58 9.33
CA GLN A 169 -4.15 13.67 9.91
C GLN A 169 -5.64 13.53 9.58
N ILE A 170 -5.97 13.17 8.33
CA ILE A 170 -7.35 12.90 7.91
C ILE A 170 -7.93 11.75 8.74
N LEU A 171 -7.18 10.65 8.91
CA LEU A 171 -7.60 9.50 9.72
C LEU A 171 -7.91 9.92 11.16
N VAL A 172 -6.99 10.65 11.82
CA VAL A 172 -7.18 11.11 13.20
C VAL A 172 -8.46 11.95 13.34
N PHE A 173 -8.65 12.95 12.48
CA PHE A 173 -9.87 13.76 12.48
C PHE A 173 -11.13 12.90 12.24
N SER A 174 -11.06 11.97 11.30
CA SER A 174 -12.18 11.08 10.96
C SER A 174 -12.59 10.18 12.13
N VAL A 175 -11.62 9.74 12.94
CA VAL A 175 -11.89 8.99 14.17
C VAL A 175 -12.62 9.89 15.17
N PHE A 176 -12.15 11.12 15.42
CA PHE A 176 -12.84 12.06 16.32
C PHE A 176 -14.27 12.36 15.85
N LEU A 177 -14.45 12.64 14.56
CA LEU A 177 -15.77 12.93 13.99
C LEU A 177 -16.71 11.71 14.05
N GLY A 178 -16.19 10.51 13.78
CA GLY A 178 -16.94 9.26 13.94
C GLY A 178 -17.37 9.01 15.39
N LEU A 179 -16.47 9.21 16.35
CA LEU A 179 -16.78 9.08 17.78
C LEU A 179 -17.80 10.12 18.23
N ALA A 180 -17.70 11.36 17.75
CA ALA A 180 -18.68 12.41 18.02
C ALA A 180 -20.06 12.04 17.45
N ALA A 181 -20.13 11.47 16.24
CA ALA A 181 -21.38 10.98 15.66
C ALA A 181 -22.05 9.90 16.52
N VAL A 182 -21.26 8.97 17.09
CA VAL A 182 -21.77 7.96 18.04
C VAL A 182 -22.27 8.62 19.33
N ALA A 183 -21.50 9.56 19.89
CA ALA A 183 -21.84 10.23 21.15
C ALA A 183 -23.08 11.12 21.05
N VAL A 184 -23.28 11.83 19.93
CA VAL A 184 -24.44 12.69 19.68
C VAL A 184 -25.73 11.89 19.47
N GLY A 185 -25.60 10.65 19.01
CA GLY A 185 -26.71 9.77 18.67
C GLY A 185 -26.89 9.69 17.14
N PRO A 186 -26.86 8.47 16.55
CA PRO A 186 -26.93 8.28 15.10
C PRO A 186 -28.14 8.94 14.45
N ASP A 187 -29.29 8.98 15.13
CA ASP A 187 -30.53 9.55 14.57
C ASP A 187 -30.43 11.06 14.31
N LYS A 188 -29.71 11.80 15.15
CA LYS A 188 -29.54 13.26 14.99
C LYS A 188 -28.61 13.62 13.85
N VAL A 189 -27.63 12.77 13.58
CA VAL A 189 -26.61 12.98 12.53
C VAL A 189 -26.89 12.17 11.27
N ARG A 190 -28.01 11.45 11.22
CA ARG A 190 -28.40 10.56 10.13
C ARG A 190 -28.36 11.23 8.74
N PRO A 191 -28.86 12.47 8.54
CA PRO A 191 -28.74 13.13 7.24
C PRO A 191 -27.30 13.30 6.76
N VAL A 192 -26.36 13.57 7.68
CA VAL A 192 -24.94 13.71 7.36
C VAL A 192 -24.35 12.35 6.98
N LEU A 193 -24.66 11.30 7.76
CA LEU A 193 -24.18 9.94 7.49
C LEU A 193 -24.73 9.39 6.16
N ASP A 194 -25.98 9.68 5.82
CA ASP A 194 -26.61 9.28 4.56
C ASP A 194 -25.95 9.99 3.37
N ILE A 195 -25.63 11.29 3.49
CA ILE A 195 -24.84 12.02 2.49
C ILE A 195 -23.45 11.40 2.31
N MET A 196 -22.78 11.05 3.40
CA MET A 196 -21.47 10.40 3.33
C MET A 196 -21.55 9.02 2.66
N ASP A 197 -22.56 8.21 2.98
CA ASP A 197 -22.77 6.90 2.33
C ASP A 197 -23.07 7.04 0.81
N ALA A 198 -23.87 8.04 0.43
CA ALA A 198 -24.09 8.37 -0.98
C ALA A 198 -22.78 8.80 -1.66
N GLY A 199 -22.00 9.67 -1.00
CA GLY A 199 -20.67 10.10 -1.43
C GLY A 199 -19.70 8.93 -1.62
N LEU A 200 -19.68 7.96 -0.69
CA LEU A 200 -18.89 6.73 -0.83
C LEU A 200 -19.27 5.93 -2.07
N THR A 201 -20.57 5.83 -2.35
CA THR A 201 -21.06 5.12 -3.54
C THR A 201 -20.58 5.80 -4.83
N LEU A 202 -20.56 7.14 -4.85
CA LEU A 202 -20.01 7.92 -5.96
C LEU A 202 -18.49 7.73 -6.08
N ILE A 203 -17.74 7.84 -4.98
CA ILE A 203 -16.29 7.65 -4.99
C ILE A 203 -15.89 6.25 -5.44
N PHE A 204 -16.56 5.19 -4.96
CA PHE A 204 -16.30 3.84 -5.44
C PHE A 204 -16.63 3.69 -6.94
N THR A 205 -17.58 4.46 -7.46
CA THR A 205 -17.86 4.48 -8.90
C THR A 205 -16.74 5.14 -9.69
N ILE A 206 -16.23 6.28 -9.21
CA ILE A 206 -15.06 6.96 -9.80
C ILE A 206 -13.84 6.05 -9.74
N MET A 207 -13.61 5.36 -8.62
CA MET A 207 -12.53 4.38 -8.45
C MET A 207 -12.58 3.30 -9.54
N ARG A 208 -13.76 2.74 -9.83
CA ARG A 208 -13.91 1.75 -10.91
C ARG A 208 -13.55 2.31 -12.29
N TRP A 209 -13.76 3.61 -12.54
CA TRP A 209 -13.35 4.24 -13.80
C TRP A 209 -11.83 4.45 -13.84
N ILE A 210 -11.23 4.96 -12.77
CA ILE A 210 -9.78 5.14 -12.67
C ILE A 210 -9.06 3.79 -12.85
N MET A 211 -9.62 2.70 -12.31
CA MET A 211 -9.00 1.39 -12.44
C MET A 211 -8.94 0.84 -13.87
N ARG A 212 -9.78 1.34 -14.79
CA ARG A 212 -9.66 0.96 -16.20
C ARG A 212 -8.40 1.52 -16.86
N VAL A 213 -7.83 2.60 -16.32
CA VAL A 213 -6.58 3.19 -16.83
C VAL A 213 -5.34 2.73 -16.05
N ALA A 214 -5.50 1.90 -15.01
CA ALA A 214 -4.38 1.37 -14.22
C ALA A 214 -3.28 0.65 -15.03
N PRO A 215 -3.60 -0.13 -16.08
CA PRO A 215 -2.56 -0.72 -16.95
C PRO A 215 -1.65 0.33 -17.59
N LEU A 216 -2.20 1.47 -18.03
CA LEU A 216 -1.40 2.56 -18.61
C LEU A 216 -0.46 3.18 -17.57
N GLY A 217 -0.96 3.34 -16.34
CA GLY A 217 -0.15 3.82 -15.21
C GLY A 217 1.02 2.89 -14.91
N ALA A 218 0.76 1.58 -14.81
CA ALA A 218 1.79 0.57 -14.57
C ALA A 218 2.82 0.50 -15.72
N PHE A 219 2.36 0.59 -16.97
CA PHE A 219 3.24 0.68 -18.14
C PHE A 219 4.20 1.88 -18.04
N GLY A 220 3.66 3.08 -17.82
CA GLY A 220 4.46 4.30 -17.75
C GLY A 220 5.45 4.30 -16.58
N ALA A 221 5.01 3.83 -15.41
CA ALA A 221 5.84 3.71 -14.23
C ALA A 221 6.99 2.72 -14.45
N MET A 222 6.69 1.50 -14.92
CA MET A 222 7.71 0.48 -15.11
C MET A 222 8.68 0.83 -16.25
N SER A 223 8.18 1.43 -17.33
CA SER A 223 9.02 1.95 -18.41
C SER A 223 10.00 3.00 -17.89
N TYR A 224 9.54 3.97 -17.10
CA TYR A 224 10.41 4.99 -16.53
C TYR A 224 11.48 4.40 -15.61
N ILE A 225 11.08 3.49 -14.71
CA ILE A 225 12.02 2.86 -13.77
C ILE A 225 13.14 2.15 -14.54
N ILE A 226 12.80 1.31 -15.52
CA ILE A 226 13.80 0.57 -16.28
C ILE A 226 14.62 1.50 -17.19
N GLY A 227 14.00 2.49 -17.84
CA GLY A 227 14.69 3.42 -18.73
C GLY A 227 15.64 4.38 -18.01
N LYS A 228 15.30 4.83 -16.80
CA LYS A 228 16.14 5.76 -16.03
C LYS A 228 17.26 5.04 -15.28
N TYR A 229 16.96 3.94 -14.62
CA TYR A 229 17.93 3.25 -13.77
C TYR A 229 18.74 2.21 -14.56
N GLY A 230 18.20 1.71 -15.68
CA GLY A 230 18.85 0.71 -16.52
C GLY A 230 18.93 -0.67 -15.85
N ILE A 231 19.03 -1.72 -16.66
CA ILE A 231 19.23 -3.09 -16.13
C ILE A 231 20.69 -3.29 -15.66
N GLY A 232 21.65 -2.50 -16.15
CA GLY A 232 23.05 -2.64 -15.78
C GLY A 232 23.36 -2.27 -14.32
N THR A 233 22.67 -1.27 -13.76
CA THR A 233 22.84 -0.88 -12.34
C THR A 233 22.26 -1.93 -11.38
N LEU A 234 21.30 -2.75 -11.85
CA LEU A 234 20.81 -3.89 -11.08
C LEU A 234 21.94 -4.87 -10.76
N GLY A 235 23.05 -4.93 -11.50
CA GLY A 235 24.14 -5.86 -11.20
C GLY A 235 24.79 -5.62 -9.84
N GLN A 236 25.14 -4.36 -9.53
CA GLN A 236 25.77 -4.00 -8.25
C GLN A 236 24.78 -4.03 -7.08
N TYR A 237 23.50 -3.73 -7.35
CA TYR A 237 22.43 -3.82 -6.34
C TYR A 237 21.69 -5.17 -6.36
N ALA A 238 22.12 -6.14 -7.18
CA ALA A 238 21.37 -7.37 -7.43
C ALA A 238 21.18 -8.15 -6.13
N LYS A 239 22.25 -8.22 -5.34
CA LYS A 239 22.27 -8.89 -4.05
C LYS A 239 21.33 -8.21 -3.04
N LEU A 240 21.31 -6.87 -3.00
CA LEU A 240 20.39 -6.09 -2.18
C LEU A 240 18.93 -6.30 -2.61
N ILE A 241 18.65 -6.20 -3.92
CA ILE A 241 17.32 -6.39 -4.48
C ILE A 241 16.82 -7.80 -4.17
N ALA A 242 17.64 -8.83 -4.42
CA ALA A 242 17.31 -10.22 -4.14
C ALA A 242 17.06 -10.45 -2.64
N ALA A 243 17.87 -9.86 -1.76
CA ALA A 243 17.67 -9.92 -0.31
C ALA A 243 16.33 -9.31 0.11
N CYS A 244 16.01 -8.10 -0.39
CA CYS A 244 14.76 -7.42 -0.07
C CYS A 244 13.52 -8.17 -0.58
N TYR A 245 13.53 -8.63 -1.84
CA TYR A 245 12.40 -9.40 -2.38
C TYR A 245 12.28 -10.79 -1.73
N GLY A 246 13.38 -11.48 -1.48
CA GLY A 246 13.40 -12.76 -0.77
C GLY A 246 12.84 -12.63 0.64
N ALA A 247 13.28 -11.61 1.38
CA ALA A 247 12.74 -11.31 2.71
C ALA A 247 11.27 -10.92 2.65
N GLY A 248 10.87 -10.05 1.71
CA GLY A 248 9.47 -9.65 1.54
C GLY A 248 8.55 -10.84 1.24
N ILE A 249 8.96 -11.77 0.37
CA ILE A 249 8.20 -12.98 0.05
C ILE A 249 8.12 -13.90 1.28
N ALA A 250 9.23 -14.13 1.97
CA ALA A 250 9.26 -14.96 3.18
C ALA A 250 8.37 -14.37 4.28
N PHE A 251 8.45 -13.06 4.51
CA PHE A 251 7.63 -12.34 5.48
C PHE A 251 6.14 -12.38 5.10
N ALA A 252 5.81 -12.17 3.82
CA ALA A 252 4.44 -12.34 3.33
C ALA A 252 3.92 -13.77 3.57
N GLY A 253 4.78 -14.79 3.39
CA GLY A 253 4.47 -16.18 3.74
C GLY A 253 4.13 -16.36 5.23
N ILE A 254 4.89 -15.72 6.12
CA ILE A 254 4.60 -15.72 7.56
C ILE A 254 3.25 -15.05 7.85
N LEU A 255 2.98 -13.87 7.27
CA LEU A 255 1.70 -13.17 7.40
C LEU A 255 0.53 -14.05 6.94
N PHE A 256 0.70 -14.74 5.82
CA PHE A 256 -0.30 -15.65 5.29
C PHE A 256 -0.55 -16.85 6.19
N LEU A 257 0.51 -17.41 6.78
CA LEU A 257 0.38 -18.49 7.77
C LEU A 257 -0.38 -18.01 9.01
N VAL A 258 -0.05 -16.83 9.53
CA VAL A 258 -0.76 -16.21 10.67
C VAL A 258 -2.23 -16.00 10.32
N ALA A 259 -2.54 -15.45 9.14
CA ALA A 259 -3.91 -15.23 8.69
C ALA A 259 -4.70 -16.54 8.53
N HIS A 260 -4.04 -17.59 8.03
CA HIS A 260 -4.66 -18.90 7.88
C HIS A 260 -4.95 -19.56 9.24
N ILE A 261 -3.98 -19.58 10.16
CA ILE A 261 -4.13 -20.23 11.47
C ILE A 261 -5.07 -19.44 12.39
N ALA A 262 -4.90 -18.12 12.47
CA ALA A 262 -5.63 -17.30 13.44
C ALA A 262 -7.05 -16.95 12.99
N ALA A 263 -7.28 -16.78 11.69
CA ALA A 263 -8.54 -16.31 11.14
C ALA A 263 -9.19 -17.28 10.14
N GLY A 264 -8.56 -18.42 9.84
CA GLY A 264 -9.11 -19.42 8.92
C GLY A 264 -9.17 -18.94 7.47
N VAL A 265 -8.41 -17.91 7.10
CA VAL A 265 -8.50 -17.33 5.75
C VAL A 265 -7.91 -18.31 4.72
N PRO A 266 -8.68 -18.71 3.68
CA PRO A 266 -8.16 -19.55 2.62
C PRO A 266 -7.21 -18.74 1.73
N LEU A 267 -5.91 -18.99 1.86
CA LEU A 267 -4.85 -18.21 1.20
C LEU A 267 -5.02 -18.13 -0.32
N ALA A 268 -5.28 -19.26 -0.97
CA ALA A 268 -5.44 -19.31 -2.42
C ALA A 268 -6.60 -18.42 -2.89
N SER A 269 -7.73 -18.46 -2.17
CA SER A 269 -8.89 -17.64 -2.47
C SER A 269 -8.62 -16.15 -2.21
N PHE A 270 -7.88 -15.82 -1.14
CA PHE A 270 -7.50 -14.44 -0.84
C PHE A 270 -6.61 -13.85 -1.95
N ILE A 271 -5.55 -14.57 -2.34
CA ILE A 271 -4.66 -14.14 -3.43
C ILE A 271 -5.45 -14.02 -4.74
N ALA A 272 -6.29 -15.00 -5.07
CA ALA A 272 -7.11 -14.95 -6.28
C ALA A 272 -8.07 -13.75 -6.27
N TYR A 273 -8.62 -13.40 -5.11
CA TYR A 273 -9.52 -12.27 -4.94
C TYR A 273 -8.80 -10.92 -5.01
N ALA A 274 -7.58 -10.83 -4.47
CA ALA A 274 -6.77 -9.61 -4.36
C ALA A 274 -5.71 -9.44 -5.48
N ARG A 275 -5.65 -10.34 -6.46
CA ARG A 275 -4.60 -10.37 -7.50
C ARG A 275 -4.46 -9.07 -8.30
N SER A 276 -5.58 -8.39 -8.59
CA SER A 276 -5.56 -7.13 -9.33
C SER A 276 -4.90 -6.01 -8.52
N GLU A 277 -5.11 -6.01 -7.21
CA GLU A 277 -4.51 -5.04 -6.29
C GLU A 277 -3.02 -5.32 -6.12
N PHE A 278 -2.61 -6.59 -5.95
CA PHE A 278 -1.19 -6.93 -5.96
C PHE A 278 -0.49 -6.51 -7.26
N GLY A 279 -1.10 -6.79 -8.42
CA GLY A 279 -0.56 -6.39 -9.72
C GLY A 279 -0.49 -4.87 -9.89
N THR A 280 -1.50 -4.14 -9.42
CA THR A 280 -1.52 -2.66 -9.48
C THR A 280 -0.44 -2.09 -8.56
N ALA A 281 -0.39 -2.51 -7.30
CA ALA A 281 0.59 -2.02 -6.33
C ALA A 281 2.04 -2.30 -6.78
N LEU A 282 2.29 -3.47 -7.37
CA LEU A 282 3.60 -3.81 -7.96
C LEU A 282 3.92 -2.91 -9.16
N GLY A 283 2.97 -2.76 -10.09
CA GLY A 283 3.19 -1.99 -11.32
C GLY A 283 3.31 -0.49 -11.11
N THR A 284 2.66 0.05 -10.08
CA THR A 284 2.66 1.49 -9.77
C THR A 284 3.63 1.85 -8.65
N ALA A 285 4.21 0.86 -7.98
CA ALA A 285 5.04 1.01 -6.78
C ALA A 285 4.35 1.84 -5.67
N SER A 286 3.01 1.78 -5.59
CA SER A 286 2.22 2.55 -4.63
C SER A 286 1.13 1.68 -4.00
N THR A 287 1.22 1.47 -2.69
CA THR A 287 0.17 0.82 -1.88
C THR A 287 -1.06 1.72 -1.74
N GLU A 288 -0.86 3.04 -1.81
CA GLU A 288 -1.91 4.08 -1.86
C GLU A 288 -2.87 3.82 -3.03
N ALA A 289 -2.32 3.40 -4.17
CA ALA A 289 -3.07 3.13 -5.41
C ALA A 289 -4.18 2.08 -5.24
N VAL A 290 -4.06 1.19 -4.26
CA VAL A 290 -4.94 0.01 -4.12
C VAL A 290 -5.78 0.03 -2.85
N MET A 291 -5.46 0.91 -1.89
CA MET A 291 -6.20 1.02 -0.63
C MET A 291 -7.72 1.16 -0.83
N PRO A 292 -8.23 2.03 -1.72
CA PRO A 292 -9.67 2.14 -1.94
C PRO A 292 -10.33 0.85 -2.40
N GLN A 293 -9.65 0.10 -3.28
CA GLN A 293 -10.15 -1.15 -3.85
C GLN A 293 -10.19 -2.24 -2.79
N ILE A 294 -9.17 -2.31 -1.94
CA ILE A 294 -9.11 -3.27 -0.83
C ILE A 294 -10.27 -3.03 0.14
N ILE A 295 -10.57 -1.76 0.48
CA ILE A 295 -11.73 -1.43 1.32
C ILE A 295 -13.03 -1.91 0.67
N GLU A 296 -13.27 -1.56 -0.61
CA GLU A 296 -14.49 -1.98 -1.33
C GLU A 296 -14.60 -3.51 -1.42
N LYS A 297 -13.51 -4.20 -1.73
CA LYS A 297 -13.46 -5.66 -1.85
C LYS A 297 -13.68 -6.37 -0.53
N LEU A 298 -13.09 -5.88 0.56
CA LEU A 298 -13.31 -6.46 1.89
C LEU A 298 -14.77 -6.30 2.31
N ILE A 299 -15.38 -5.13 2.08
CA ILE A 299 -16.80 -4.90 2.35
C ILE A 299 -17.68 -5.87 1.53
N LYS A 300 -17.40 -6.02 0.23
CA LYS A 300 -18.13 -6.97 -0.64
C LYS A 300 -17.97 -8.43 -0.23
N SER A 301 -16.82 -8.78 0.37
CA SER A 301 -16.57 -10.13 0.91
C SER A 301 -17.27 -10.42 2.24
N GLY A 302 -17.99 -9.45 2.80
CA GLY A 302 -18.74 -9.59 4.07
C GLY A 302 -18.06 -8.96 5.28
N CYS A 303 -16.90 -8.30 5.12
CA CYS A 303 -16.28 -7.58 6.22
C CYS A 303 -17.16 -6.39 6.63
N PRO A 304 -17.47 -6.21 7.93
CA PRO A 304 -18.21 -5.04 8.39
C PRO A 304 -17.53 -3.74 7.95
N ARG A 305 -18.30 -2.81 7.39
CA ARG A 305 -17.79 -1.52 6.89
C ARG A 305 -16.95 -0.78 7.93
N GLY A 306 -17.38 -0.79 9.19
CA GLY A 306 -16.64 -0.16 10.28
C GLY A 306 -15.26 -0.79 10.53
N ILE A 307 -15.13 -2.11 10.38
CA ILE A 307 -13.85 -2.79 10.57
C ILE A 307 -12.94 -2.51 9.39
N ALA A 308 -13.40 -2.76 8.15
CA ALA A 308 -12.60 -2.51 6.95
C ALA A 308 -12.19 -1.03 6.85
N GLY A 309 -13.12 -0.14 7.18
CA GLY A 309 -12.93 1.29 7.08
C GLY A 309 -12.01 1.90 8.14
N LEU A 310 -11.90 1.29 9.32
CA LEU A 310 -10.96 1.70 10.34
C LEU A 310 -9.59 1.03 10.13
N VAL A 311 -9.59 -0.30 10.02
CA VAL A 311 -8.35 -1.10 10.07
C VAL A 311 -7.48 -0.90 8.83
N VAL A 312 -8.06 -0.79 7.63
CA VAL A 312 -7.27 -0.68 6.39
C VAL A 312 -6.55 0.68 6.30
N PRO A 313 -7.21 1.84 6.48
CA PRO A 313 -6.51 3.13 6.48
C PRO A 313 -5.50 3.26 7.63
N THR A 314 -5.82 2.76 8.83
CA THR A 314 -4.85 2.75 9.93
C THR A 314 -3.63 1.89 9.60
N GLY A 315 -3.83 0.70 9.03
CA GLY A 315 -2.73 -0.16 8.60
C GLY A 315 -1.86 0.48 7.53
N TYR A 316 -2.44 1.29 6.64
CA TYR A 316 -1.67 2.03 5.65
C TYR A 316 -0.66 3.00 6.28
N SER A 317 -1.04 3.69 7.36
CA SER A 317 -0.16 4.64 8.04
C SER A 317 0.81 3.97 9.01
N PHE A 318 0.38 2.88 9.67
CA PHE A 318 1.11 2.31 10.81
C PHE A 318 1.72 0.92 10.56
N ASN A 319 1.42 0.25 9.43
CA ASN A 319 1.87 -1.12 9.13
C ASN A 319 2.61 -1.21 7.79
N LEU A 320 3.69 -0.46 7.65
CA LEU A 320 4.52 -0.41 6.44
C LEU A 320 5.63 -1.48 6.46
N ASP A 321 5.25 -2.75 6.66
CA ASP A 321 6.19 -3.85 6.91
C ASP A 321 7.22 -4.04 5.77
N GLY A 322 6.80 -3.88 4.52
CA GLY A 322 7.73 -3.95 3.38
C GLY A 322 8.76 -2.83 3.39
N ALA A 323 8.37 -1.62 3.80
CA ALA A 323 9.29 -0.50 3.96
C ALA A 323 10.22 -0.72 5.15
N ALA A 324 9.70 -1.27 6.25
CA ALA A 324 10.51 -1.63 7.42
C ALA A 324 11.62 -2.63 7.07
N ILE A 325 11.27 -3.73 6.36
CA ILE A 325 12.26 -4.71 5.87
C ILE A 325 13.27 -4.04 4.95
N TYR A 326 12.79 -3.26 3.96
CA TYR A 326 13.66 -2.58 3.01
C TYR A 326 14.65 -1.63 3.70
N LEU A 327 14.18 -0.81 4.64
CA LEU A 327 15.01 0.14 5.38
C LEU A 327 16.03 -0.59 6.25
N SER A 328 15.64 -1.65 6.95
CA SER A 328 16.56 -2.46 7.76
C SER A 328 17.65 -3.13 6.93
N VAL A 329 17.29 -3.76 5.81
CA VAL A 329 18.26 -4.41 4.92
C VAL A 329 19.15 -3.36 4.24
N SER A 330 18.59 -2.24 3.82
CA SER A 330 19.34 -1.14 3.18
C SER A 330 20.30 -0.45 4.14
N PHE A 331 19.91 -0.31 5.40
CA PHE A 331 20.79 0.23 6.45
C PHE A 331 22.03 -0.64 6.64
N LEU A 332 21.83 -1.96 6.77
CA LEU A 332 22.95 -2.91 6.86
C LEU A 332 23.77 -2.99 5.57
N PHE A 333 23.13 -2.89 4.41
CA PHE A 333 23.83 -2.78 3.13
C PHE A 333 24.80 -1.60 3.11
N LEU A 334 24.34 -0.41 3.52
CA LEU A 334 25.20 0.78 3.56
C LEU A 334 26.33 0.61 4.57
N SER A 335 26.04 0.12 5.78
CA SER A 335 27.06 -0.16 6.79
C SER A 335 28.14 -1.10 6.24
N GLN A 336 27.75 -2.19 5.59
CA GLN A 336 28.68 -3.16 4.99
C GLN A 336 29.46 -2.55 3.82
N ALA A 337 28.81 -1.77 2.97
CA ALA A 337 29.44 -1.15 1.80
C ALA A 337 30.53 -0.14 2.18
N PHE A 338 30.33 0.60 3.28
CA PHE A 338 31.30 1.55 3.83
C PHE A 338 32.26 0.94 4.86
N ASN A 339 32.20 -0.38 5.10
CA ASN A 339 32.94 -1.06 6.16
C ASN A 339 32.66 -0.55 7.58
N ALA A 340 31.54 0.11 7.81
CA ALA A 340 31.11 0.52 9.14
C ALA A 340 30.61 -0.71 9.90
N HIS A 341 31.33 -1.13 10.93
CA HIS A 341 30.87 -2.21 11.80
C HIS A 341 29.82 -1.70 12.78
N LEU A 342 28.64 -2.32 12.75
CA LEU A 342 27.58 -2.11 13.71
C LEU A 342 27.59 -3.27 14.71
N ASN A 343 27.59 -2.94 16.00
CA ASN A 343 27.37 -3.93 17.05
C ASN A 343 25.85 -4.15 17.26
N LEU A 344 25.48 -5.07 18.15
CA LEU A 344 24.07 -5.38 18.41
C LEU A 344 23.31 -4.23 19.11
N GLU A 345 24.02 -3.32 19.78
CA GLU A 345 23.43 -2.19 20.49
C GLU A 345 23.04 -1.04 19.55
N GLN A 346 23.68 -0.97 18.38
CA GLN A 346 23.50 0.05 17.34
C GLN A 346 22.42 -0.36 16.33
#